data_AF-A0AAN5IC37-F1
#
_entry.id   AF-A0AAN5IC37-F1
#
_cell.length_a   1.000
_cell.length_b   1.000
_cell.length_c   1.000
_cell.angle_alpha   90.00
_cell.angle_beta   90.00
_cell.angle_gamma   90.00
#
_symmetry.space_group_name_H-M   'P 1'
#
loop_
_entity.id
_entity.type
_entity.pdbx_description
1 polymer ?
#
loop_
_entity_poly.entity_id
_entity_poly.type
_entity_poly.pdbx_seq_one_letter_code
_entity_poly.pdbx_strand_id
1 'polypeptide(L)'
;MVRSLLPLLALSSFLLLGVFALPVEEVDDYKQQKAELSKSCGKNAAWTECSNLCPKSCYNFDTVNACFSLRCGAPACGCQEGTILRDPQDHSKGCVSREVCRELRAKGQL
;
A
#
# COMPACT_ATOMS: atom_id res chain seq x y z
N MET A 1 48.25 -24.68 23.60
CA MET A 1 48.31 -23.78 24.76
C MET A 1 48.44 -22.35 24.28
N VAL A 2 47.36 -21.56 24.29
CA VAL A 2 47.37 -20.13 24.65
C VAL A 2 45.96 -19.84 25.17
N ARG A 3 45.83 -19.75 26.50
CA ARG A 3 44.68 -19.15 27.17
C ARG A 3 44.78 -17.65 26.95
N SER A 4 43.78 -17.02 26.36
CA SER A 4 43.59 -15.58 26.52
C SER A 4 42.18 -15.34 27.05
N LEU A 5 42.15 -14.69 28.21
CA LEU A 5 41.00 -14.46 29.04
C LEU A 5 40.01 -13.48 28.39
N LEU A 6 38.72 -13.79 28.55
CA LEU A 6 37.58 -12.89 28.42
C LEU A 6 37.83 -11.54 29.12
N PRO A 7 37.46 -10.41 28.50
CA PRO A 7 36.86 -9.31 29.22
C PRO A 7 35.33 -9.43 29.10
N LEU A 8 34.71 -9.91 30.18
CA LEU A 8 33.28 -10.04 30.40
C LEU A 8 32.57 -8.68 30.62
N LEU A 9 33.07 -7.59 30.02
CA LEU A 9 32.69 -6.22 30.39
C LEU A 9 32.54 -5.30 29.17
N ALA A 10 31.64 -5.64 28.26
CA ALA A 10 31.15 -4.70 27.25
C ALA A 10 29.63 -4.77 27.04
N LEU A 11 28.88 -5.30 28.02
CA LEU A 11 27.41 -5.37 27.97
C LEU A 11 26.70 -4.34 28.88
N SER A 12 27.43 -3.44 29.56
CA SER A 12 26.84 -2.59 30.62
C SER A 12 26.67 -1.10 30.30
N SER A 13 26.75 -0.65 29.03
CA SER A 13 26.54 0.79 28.73
C SER A 13 25.65 1.11 27.52
N PHE A 14 25.01 0.14 26.88
CA PHE A 14 24.01 0.43 25.84
C PHE A 14 22.60 0.74 26.39
N LEU A 15 22.39 0.73 27.71
CA LEU A 15 21.07 0.92 28.34
C LEU A 15 20.67 2.37 28.66
N LEU A 16 21.49 3.38 28.32
CA LEU A 16 21.20 4.79 28.67
C LEU A 16 21.03 5.76 27.50
N LEU A 17 21.13 5.30 26.25
CA LEU A 17 20.64 6.09 25.11
C LEU A 17 19.40 5.40 24.57
N GLY A 18 18.25 5.78 25.15
CA GLY A 18 16.92 5.40 24.71
C GLY A 18 16.65 5.89 23.29
N VAL A 19 17.20 5.20 22.30
CA VAL A 19 16.88 5.39 20.90
C VAL A 19 16.10 4.16 20.47
N PHE A 20 14.79 4.22 20.68
CA PHE A 20 13.81 3.44 19.92
C PHE A 20 13.81 3.98 18.47
N ALA A 21 14.90 3.78 17.74
CA ALA A 21 14.86 3.79 16.30
C ALA A 21 14.66 2.34 15.87
N LEU A 22 13.51 2.04 15.28
CA LEU A 22 13.36 0.82 14.49
C LEU A 22 14.52 0.79 13.47
N PRO A 23 15.14 -0.38 13.22
CA PRO A 23 16.27 -0.48 12.30
C PRO A 23 15.84 0.05 10.92
N VAL A 24 16.48 1.13 10.48
CA VAL A 24 16.18 1.83 9.23
C VAL A 24 16.33 0.90 8.01
N GLU A 25 17.21 -0.11 8.11
CA GLU A 25 17.46 -1.09 7.04
C GLU A 25 16.22 -1.92 6.65
N GLU A 26 15.33 -2.27 7.59
CA GLU A 26 14.12 -3.05 7.26
C GLU A 26 13.05 -2.21 6.56
N VAL A 27 13.05 -0.89 6.80
CA VAL A 27 12.04 0.02 6.23
C VAL A 27 12.32 0.31 4.75
N ASP A 28 13.60 0.35 4.37
CA ASP A 28 14.01 0.65 2.99
C ASP A 28 13.79 -0.56 2.06
N ASP A 29 14.07 -1.79 2.52
CA ASP A 29 13.79 -3.01 1.76
C ASP A 29 12.29 -3.19 1.51
N TYR A 30 11.45 -2.99 2.53
CA TYR A 30 9.98 -3.02 2.39
C TYR A 30 9.49 -2.00 1.36
N LYS A 31 10.03 -0.77 1.36
CA LYS A 31 9.67 0.25 0.38
C LYS A 31 10.05 -0.16 -1.04
N GLN A 32 11.24 -0.73 -1.21
CA GLN A 32 11.71 -1.22 -2.52
C GLN A 32 10.80 -2.35 -3.02
N GLN A 33 10.53 -3.35 -2.19
CA GLN A 33 9.62 -4.45 -2.53
C GLN A 33 8.24 -3.94 -2.94
N LYS A 34 7.64 -3.04 -2.15
CA LYS A 34 6.33 -2.44 -2.46
C LYS A 34 6.34 -1.66 -3.78
N ALA A 35 7.42 -0.94 -4.06
CA ALA A 35 7.58 -0.22 -5.33
C ALA A 35 7.67 -1.18 -6.51
N GLU A 36 8.43 -2.27 -6.40
CA GLU A 36 8.51 -3.31 -7.43
C GLU A 36 7.15 -3.98 -7.68
N LEU A 37 6.42 -4.39 -6.63
CA LEU A 37 5.07 -4.94 -6.79
C LEU A 37 4.13 -3.94 -7.46
N SER A 38 4.23 -2.66 -7.09
CA SER A 38 3.39 -1.60 -7.68
C SER A 38 3.60 -1.43 -9.18
N LYS A 39 4.76 -1.82 -9.75
CA LYS A 39 5.00 -1.78 -11.21
C LYS A 39 4.07 -2.71 -11.99
N SER A 40 3.59 -3.77 -11.35
CA SER A 40 2.63 -4.71 -11.95
C SER A 40 1.18 -4.24 -11.88
N CYS A 41 0.90 -3.21 -11.06
CA CYS A 41 -0.44 -2.68 -10.91
C CYS A 41 -0.86 -1.86 -12.14
N GLY A 42 -2.17 -1.79 -12.38
CA GLY A 42 -2.73 -0.93 -13.42
C GLY A 42 -2.38 0.55 -13.19
N LYS A 43 -2.56 1.37 -14.22
CA LYS A 43 -2.25 2.81 -14.15
C LYS A 43 -2.98 3.47 -12.97
N ASN A 44 -2.26 4.31 -12.21
CA ASN A 44 -2.74 4.99 -10.99
C ASN A 44 -3.17 4.04 -9.84
N ALA A 45 -2.75 2.77 -9.88
CA ALA A 45 -2.88 1.86 -8.76
C ALA A 45 -1.50 1.56 -8.16
N ALA A 46 -1.46 1.24 -6.88
CA ALA A 46 -0.26 0.86 -6.16
C ALA A 46 -0.53 -0.37 -5.28
N TRP A 47 0.50 -1.16 -5.03
CA TRP A 47 0.40 -2.28 -4.11
C TRP A 47 0.13 -1.78 -2.69
N THR A 48 -0.84 -2.38 -2.00
CA THR A 48 -1.14 -2.10 -0.60
C THR A 48 -1.31 -3.39 0.17
N GLU A 49 -0.75 -3.44 1.38
CA GLU A 49 -0.95 -4.54 2.33
C GLU A 49 -2.36 -4.55 2.93
N CYS A 50 -3.02 -3.39 2.90
CA CYS A 50 -4.38 -3.19 3.37
C CYS A 50 -5.23 -2.68 2.20
N SER A 51 -5.86 -3.60 1.48
CA SER A 51 -6.78 -3.24 0.40
C SER A 51 -8.15 -2.84 0.96
N ASN A 52 -8.86 -1.99 0.22
CA ASN A 52 -10.25 -1.65 0.55
C ASN A 52 -11.17 -2.78 0.08
N LEU A 53 -11.90 -3.41 1.01
CA LEU A 53 -12.90 -4.44 0.73
C LEU A 53 -14.11 -3.93 -0.06
N CYS A 54 -14.38 -2.63 0.03
CA CYS A 54 -15.52 -1.96 -0.59
C CYS A 54 -15.07 -0.84 -1.54
N PRO A 55 -14.33 -1.15 -2.62
CA PRO A 55 -13.78 -0.10 -3.48
C PRO A 55 -14.89 0.60 -4.27
N LYS A 56 -14.68 1.89 -4.56
CA LYS A 56 -15.50 2.66 -5.49
C LYS A 56 -15.02 2.45 -6.92
N SER A 57 -15.96 2.46 -7.86
CA SER A 57 -15.69 2.40 -9.29
C SER A 57 -16.49 3.44 -10.08
N CYS A 58 -16.20 3.61 -11.37
CA CYS A 58 -16.99 4.48 -12.25
C CYS A 58 -18.48 4.09 -12.35
N TYR A 59 -18.88 2.90 -11.91
CA TYR A 59 -20.27 2.44 -11.89
C TYR A 59 -21.06 2.92 -10.67
N ASN A 60 -20.39 3.29 -9.57
CA ASN A 60 -21.02 3.65 -8.31
C ASN A 60 -20.36 4.82 -7.56
N PHE A 61 -19.60 5.66 -8.27
CA PHE A 61 -18.83 6.75 -7.64
C PHE A 61 -19.69 7.93 -7.15
N ASP A 62 -20.87 8.09 -7.73
CA ASP A 62 -21.84 9.15 -7.47
C ASP A 62 -22.92 8.75 -6.46
N THR A 63 -23.03 7.46 -6.15
CA THR A 63 -23.98 6.94 -5.16
C THR A 63 -23.31 6.71 -3.81
N VAL A 64 -24.08 6.67 -2.73
CA VAL A 64 -23.56 6.19 -1.44
C VAL A 64 -23.29 4.69 -1.57
N ASN A 65 -22.09 4.22 -1.22
CA ASN A 65 -21.81 2.78 -1.25
C ASN A 65 -22.56 2.12 -0.09
N ALA A 66 -23.37 1.10 -0.36
CA ALA A 66 -23.94 0.28 0.69
C ALA A 66 -22.85 -0.52 1.44
N CYS A 67 -21.75 -0.84 0.74
CA CYS A 67 -20.57 -1.47 1.32
C CYS A 67 -19.66 -0.40 1.94
N PHE A 68 -19.44 -0.47 3.24
CA PHE A 68 -18.45 0.32 3.97
C PHE A 68 -17.74 -0.57 4.98
N SER A 69 -16.41 -0.55 4.99
CA SER A 69 -15.59 -1.31 5.93
C SER A 69 -14.30 -0.55 6.23
N LEU A 70 -13.93 -0.51 7.51
CA LEU A 70 -12.63 -0.04 7.98
C LEU A 70 -11.61 -1.19 8.13
N ARG A 71 -12.02 -2.42 7.82
CA ARG A 71 -11.15 -3.59 7.88
C ARG A 71 -10.30 -3.68 6.62
N CYS A 72 -9.06 -4.10 6.78
CA CYS A 72 -8.18 -4.41 5.66
C CYS A 72 -8.63 -5.69 4.96
N GLY A 73 -8.76 -5.63 3.63
CA GLY A 73 -8.75 -6.81 2.79
C GLY A 73 -7.34 -7.38 2.64
N ALA A 74 -7.22 -8.47 1.88
CA ALA A 74 -5.92 -9.06 1.57
C ALA A 74 -5.03 -8.08 0.77
N PRO A 75 -3.70 -8.23 0.82
CA PRO A 75 -2.79 -7.42 0.02
C PRO A 75 -3.13 -7.48 -1.48
N ALA A 76 -3.23 -6.32 -2.12
CA ALA A 76 -3.60 -6.21 -3.53
C ALA A 76 -3.23 -4.84 -4.11
N CYS A 77 -3.37 -4.68 -5.43
CA CYS A 77 -3.35 -3.37 -6.07
C CYS A 77 -4.60 -2.57 -5.67
N GLY A 78 -4.40 -1.40 -5.06
CA GLY A 78 -5.43 -0.42 -4.74
C GLY A 78 -5.24 0.88 -5.51
N CYS A 79 -6.34 1.58 -5.78
CA CYS A 79 -6.27 2.92 -6.37
C CYS A 79 -5.53 3.88 -5.44
N GLN A 80 -4.68 4.73 -6.03
CA GLN A 80 -4.04 5.82 -5.31
C GLN A 80 -5.09 6.85 -4.85
N GLU A 81 -4.74 7.62 -3.83
CA GLU A 81 -5.62 8.65 -3.26
C GLU A 81 -6.19 9.58 -4.36
N GLY A 82 -7.48 9.92 -4.25
CA GLY A 82 -8.18 10.73 -5.25
C GLY A 82 -8.58 10.02 -6.55
N THR A 83 -8.22 8.74 -6.74
CA THR A 83 -8.63 7.93 -7.89
C THR A 83 -9.55 6.77 -7.50
N ILE A 84 -10.32 6.25 -8.45
CA ILE A 84 -11.28 5.16 -8.28
C ILE A 84 -11.17 4.15 -9.41
N LEU A 85 -11.64 2.92 -9.18
CA LEU A 85 -11.53 1.84 -10.18
C LEU A 85 -12.29 2.23 -11.45
N ARG A 86 -11.63 2.11 -12.60
CA ARG A 86 -12.32 2.34 -13.87
C ARG A 86 -13.41 1.29 -14.11
N ASP A 87 -13.08 0.04 -13.84
CA ASP A 87 -13.94 -1.12 -14.06
C ASP A 87 -13.78 -2.10 -12.89
N PRO A 88 -14.86 -2.45 -12.16
CA PRO A 88 -14.79 -3.40 -11.05
C PRO A 88 -14.56 -4.84 -11.51
N GLN A 89 -14.76 -5.16 -12.79
CA GLN A 89 -14.53 -6.49 -13.37
C GLN A 89 -13.12 -6.62 -13.96
N ASP A 90 -12.48 -5.50 -14.32
CA ASP A 90 -11.18 -5.48 -14.99
C ASP A 90 -10.23 -4.45 -14.36
N HIS A 91 -9.44 -4.92 -13.39
CA HIS A 91 -8.46 -4.11 -12.68
C HIS A 91 -7.26 -3.71 -13.56
N SER A 92 -7.06 -4.34 -14.72
CA SER A 92 -5.99 -3.97 -15.65
C SER A 92 -6.23 -2.59 -16.29
N LYS A 93 -7.50 -2.17 -16.38
CA LYS A 93 -7.90 -0.82 -16.82
C LYS A 93 -7.48 0.28 -15.82
N GLY A 94 -7.01 -0.09 -14.64
CA GLY A 94 -6.45 0.80 -13.64
C GLY A 94 -7.48 1.72 -12.98
N CYS A 95 -6.97 2.82 -12.44
CA CYS A 95 -7.75 3.80 -11.70
C CYS A 95 -7.76 5.15 -12.41
N VAL A 96 -8.88 5.85 -12.30
CA VAL A 96 -9.11 7.14 -12.93
C VAL A 96 -9.74 8.11 -11.95
N SER A 97 -9.69 9.41 -12.25
CA SER A 97 -10.39 10.41 -11.44
C SER A 97 -11.91 10.34 -11.66
N ARG A 98 -12.67 10.94 -10.75
CA ARG A 98 -14.14 10.99 -10.87
C ARG A 98 -14.58 11.76 -12.11
N GLU A 99 -13.81 12.77 -12.52
CA GLU A 99 -14.05 13.57 -13.72
C GLU A 99 -13.97 12.69 -14.97
N VAL A 100 -12.93 11.84 -15.06
CA VAL A 100 -12.79 10.89 -16.17
C VAL A 100 -13.97 9.91 -16.20
N CYS A 101 -14.44 9.42 -15.05
CA CYS A 101 -15.65 8.58 -15.02
C CYS A 101 -16.88 9.31 -15.57
N ARG A 102 -17.07 10.60 -15.25
CA ARG A 102 -18.17 11.42 -15.80
C ARG A 102 -18.08 11.54 -17.31
N GLU A 103 -16.88 11.79 -17.85
CA GLU A 103 -16.66 11.86 -19.29
C GLU A 103 -16.93 10.54 -20.00
N LEU A 104 -16.44 9.42 -19.44
CA LEU A 104 -16.68 8.09 -20.00
C LEU A 104 -18.18 7.74 -20.01
N ARG A 105 -18.90 8.07 -18.93
CA ARG A 105 -20.35 7.86 -18.84
C ARG A 105 -21.10 8.74 -19.85
N ALA A 106 -20.70 10.00 -20.02
CA ALA A 106 -21.28 10.90 -21.03
C ALA A 106 -21.06 10.42 -22.47
N LYS A 107 -19.96 9.68 -22.71
CA LYS A 107 -19.63 9.07 -24.01
C LYS A 107 -20.25 7.67 -24.21
N GLY A 108 -20.98 7.12 -23.24
CA GLY A 108 -21.55 5.78 -23.32
C GLY A 108 -20.51 4.65 -23.31
N GLN A 109 -19.36 4.86 -22.66
CA GLN A 109 -18.24 3.91 -22.60
C GLN A 109 -18.21 3.11 -21.28
N LEU A 110 -19.27 3.20 -20.47
CA LEU A 110 -19.47 2.54 -19.18
C LEU A 110 -20.91 2.06 -19.07
#